data_AF-R9AZD6-F1
#
_entry.id   AF-R9AZD6-F1
#
_cell.length_a   1.000
_cell.length_b   1.000
_cell.length_c   1.000
_cell.angle_alpha   90.00
_cell.angle_beta   90.00
_cell.angle_gamma   90.00
#
_symmetry.space_group_name_H-M   'P 1'
#
loop_
_entity.id
_entity.type
_entity.pdbx_description
1 polymer ?
#
loop_
_entity_poly.entity_id
_entity_poly.type
_entity_poly.pdbx_seq_one_letter_code
_entity_poly.pdbx_strand_id
1 'polypeptide(L)'
;MECTNRLRGALTYKNLLPEIVITPSLPFRHDVNGYGQNFQEGQMSVMAAVSAVYEQKYSVELAYVNFFGSNDLSTIEDRDFISLVFKASF
;
A
#
# COMPACT_ATOMS: atom_id res chain seq x y z
N MET A 1 -18.54 11.00 12.85
CA MET A 1 -18.14 11.30 11.46
C MET A 1 -16.65 11.03 11.41
N GLU A 2 -16.18 10.16 10.51
CA GLU A 2 -14.76 9.83 10.36
C GLU A 2 -14.24 10.51 9.10
N CYS A 3 -13.08 11.14 9.19
CA CYS A 3 -12.44 11.88 8.11
C CYS A 3 -11.06 11.29 7.84
N THR A 4 -10.90 10.66 6.66
CA THR A 4 -9.64 10.04 6.22
C THR A 4 -9.23 10.62 4.88
N ASN A 5 -7.98 11.07 4.78
CA ASN A 5 -7.34 11.46 3.54
C ASN A 5 -6.59 10.27 2.94
N ARG A 6 -6.73 10.06 1.63
CA ARG A 6 -6.01 9.03 0.87
C ARG A 6 -5.37 9.66 -0.35
N LEU A 7 -4.07 9.45 -0.50
CA LEU A 7 -3.30 9.86 -1.66
C LEU A 7 -2.66 8.61 -2.27
N ARG A 8 -2.58 8.54 -3.61
CA ARG A 8 -1.89 7.43 -4.28
C ARG A 8 -1.12 7.94 -5.48
N GLY A 9 0.19 7.72 -5.49
CA GLY A 9 1.02 7.79 -6.68
C GLY A 9 1.17 6.41 -7.30
N ALA A 10 1.09 6.30 -8.62
CA ALA A 10 1.43 5.08 -9.34
C ALA A 10 2.01 5.43 -10.71
N LEU A 11 3.06 4.73 -11.11
CA LEU A 11 3.69 4.87 -12.43
C LEU A 11 3.60 3.52 -13.14
N THR A 12 3.38 3.53 -14.45
CA THR A 12 3.26 2.28 -15.23
C THR A 12 4.27 2.28 -16.35
N TYR A 13 5.16 1.30 -16.33
CA TYR A 13 6.20 1.12 -17.33
C TYR A 13 5.93 -0.15 -18.12
N LYS A 14 5.62 0.01 -19.41
CA LYS A 14 5.23 -1.11 -20.29
C LYS A 14 6.38 -1.68 -21.14
N ASN A 15 7.48 -0.93 -21.29
CA ASN A 15 8.55 -1.22 -22.24
C ASN A 15 9.96 -1.22 -21.61
N LEU A 16 10.07 -1.41 -20.28
CA LEU A 16 11.38 -1.55 -19.63
C LEU A 16 12.02 -2.91 -19.91
N LEU A 17 11.18 -3.94 -20.00
CA LEU A 17 11.54 -5.31 -20.33
C LEU A 17 10.51 -5.84 -21.35
N PRO A 18 10.89 -6.74 -22.26
CA PRO A 18 9.93 -7.37 -23.17
C PRO A 18 8.80 -8.03 -22.37
N GLU A 19 7.55 -7.77 -22.76
CA GLU A 19 6.35 -8.48 -22.27
C GLU A 19 6.05 -8.35 -20.76
N ILE A 20 6.82 -7.52 -20.03
CA ILE A 20 6.63 -7.27 -18.60
C ILE A 20 6.18 -5.82 -18.40
N VAL A 21 5.06 -5.64 -17.72
CA VAL A 21 4.60 -4.34 -17.23
C VAL A 21 4.96 -4.19 -15.76
N ILE A 22 5.78 -3.20 -15.43
CA ILE A 22 6.18 -2.89 -14.05
C ILE A 22 5.42 -1.66 -13.58
N THR A 23 4.80 -1.75 -12.40
CA THR A 23 4.01 -0.66 -11.81
C THR A 23 4.44 -0.43 -10.35
N PRO A 24 5.40 0.48 -10.09
CA PRO A 24 5.60 0.99 -8.74
C PRO A 24 4.42 1.87 -8.33
N SER A 25 4.00 1.75 -7.08
CA SER A 25 2.95 2.57 -6.48
C SER A 25 3.27 2.91 -5.03
N LEU A 26 2.84 4.11 -4.63
CA LEU A 26 3.02 4.63 -3.30
C LEU A 26 1.69 5.21 -2.79
N PRO A 27 0.85 4.37 -2.15
CA PRO A 27 -0.32 4.82 -1.40
C PRO A 27 0.08 5.44 -0.06
N PHE A 28 -0.57 6.55 0.30
CA PHE A 28 -0.50 7.19 1.60
C PHE A 28 -1.92 7.39 2.14
N ARG A 29 -2.09 7.17 3.44
CA ARG A 29 -3.36 7.33 4.15
C ARG A 29 -3.10 8.08 5.45
N HIS A 30 -4.01 8.98 5.79
CA HIS A 30 -4.00 9.70 7.06
C HIS A 30 -5.43 9.83 7.60
N ASP A 31 -5.64 9.32 8.80
CA ASP A 31 -6.88 9.44 9.57
C ASP A 31 -6.86 10.74 10.38
N VAL A 32 -7.67 11.72 9.95
CA VAL A 32 -7.60 13.11 10.44
C VAL A 32 -8.43 13.33 11.69
N ASN A 33 -9.70 12.91 11.70
CA ASN A 33 -10.56 12.97 12.89
C ASN A 33 -11.65 11.89 12.81
N GLY A 34 -12.13 11.43 13.96
CA GLY A 34 -13.23 10.49 14.03
C GLY A 34 -13.11 9.50 15.18
N TYR A 35 -14.21 8.79 15.47
CA TYR A 35 -14.26 7.77 16.50
C TYR A 35 -14.87 6.51 15.91
N GLY A 36 -14.11 5.42 15.92
CA GLY A 36 -14.54 4.10 15.45
C GLY A 36 -13.66 2.98 15.99
N GLN A 37 -14.18 1.76 16.02
CA GLN A 37 -13.47 0.60 16.59
C GLN A 37 -12.13 0.30 15.89
N ASN A 38 -12.01 0.62 14.61
CA ASN A 38 -10.79 0.42 13.82
C ASN A 38 -10.18 1.74 13.32
N PHE A 39 -10.62 2.87 13.87
CA PHE A 39 -10.15 4.20 13.48
C PHE A 39 -9.32 4.77 14.62
N GLN A 40 -8.03 5.00 14.38
CA GLN A 40 -7.17 5.75 15.28
C GLN A 40 -6.95 7.14 14.70
N GLU A 41 -7.44 8.14 15.42
CA GLU A 41 -7.20 9.54 15.09
C GLU A 41 -5.69 9.84 15.08
N GLY A 42 -5.23 10.52 14.03
CA GLY A 42 -3.82 10.82 13.78
C GLY A 42 -3.02 9.66 13.21
N GLN A 43 -3.62 8.49 12.97
CA GLN A 43 -2.93 7.35 12.37
C GLN A 43 -2.61 7.62 10.90
N MET A 44 -1.35 7.41 10.53
CA MET A 44 -0.88 7.46 9.17
C MET A 44 -0.34 6.10 8.73
N SER A 45 -0.42 5.85 7.43
CA SER A 45 0.23 4.69 6.83
C SER A 45 0.77 5.05 5.46
N VAL A 46 1.97 4.59 5.17
CA VAL A 46 2.53 4.60 3.82
C VAL A 46 2.73 3.17 3.36
N MET A 47 2.46 2.93 2.08
CA MET A 47 2.74 1.67 1.43
C MET A 47 3.64 1.95 0.24
N ALA A 48 4.72 1.20 0.12
CA ALA A 48 5.55 1.17 -1.07
C ALA A 48 5.37 -0.19 -1.73
N ALA A 49 4.86 -0.21 -2.96
CA ALA A 49 4.58 -1.45 -3.66
C ALA A 49 5.13 -1.42 -5.08
N VAL A 50 5.57 -2.57 -5.57
CA VAL A 50 5.97 -2.78 -6.95
C VAL A 50 5.28 -4.03 -7.45
N SER A 51 4.51 -3.90 -8.53
CA SER A 51 3.95 -5.05 -9.23
C SER A 51 4.61 -5.24 -10.59
N ALA A 52 4.78 -6.49 -10.97
CA ALA A 52 5.28 -6.90 -12.27
C ALA A 52 4.29 -7.91 -12.87
N VAL A 53 3.83 -7.64 -14.08
CA VAL A 53 2.87 -8.50 -14.80
C VAL A 53 3.50 -8.96 -16.10
N TYR A 54 3.67 -10.28 -16.24
CA TYR A 54 4.15 -10.93 -17.45
C TYR A 54 2.98 -11.50 -18.25
N GLU A 55 2.82 -11.02 -19.49
CA GLU A 55 1.76 -11.44 -20.44
C GLU A 55 0.33 -11.47 -19.89
N GLN A 56 0.03 -10.77 -18.78
CA GLN A 56 -1.24 -10.89 -18.04
C GLN A 56 -1.55 -12.30 -17.51
N LYS A 57 -0.59 -13.25 -17.63
CA LYS A 57 -0.69 -14.62 -17.13
C LYS A 57 -0.09 -14.77 -15.74
N TYR A 58 1.05 -14.13 -15.51
CA TYR A 58 1.77 -14.21 -14.25
C TYR A 58 1.93 -12.81 -13.67
N SER A 59 1.49 -12.61 -12.43
CA SER A 59 1.65 -11.34 -11.73
C SER A 59 2.36 -11.56 -10.40
N VAL A 60 3.37 -10.74 -10.14
CA VAL A 60 4.10 -10.69 -8.89
C VAL A 60 3.91 -9.30 -8.30
N GLU A 61 3.61 -9.23 -7.01
CA GLU A 61 3.51 -7.97 -6.28
C GLU A 61 4.29 -8.07 -4.98
N LEU A 62 5.18 -7.11 -4.77
CA LEU A 62 5.90 -6.92 -3.52
C LEU A 62 5.45 -5.60 -2.91
N ALA A 63 5.02 -5.61 -1.66
CA ALA A 63 4.59 -4.43 -0.94
C ALA A 63 5.21 -4.38 0.45
N TYR A 64 5.64 -3.20 0.85
CA TYR A 64 6.02 -2.88 2.22
C TYR A 64 5.06 -1.83 2.76
N VAL A 65 4.53 -2.06 3.95
CA VAL A 65 3.61 -1.16 4.63
C VAL A 65 4.24 -0.73 5.94
N ASN A 66 4.25 0.57 6.18
CA ASN A 66 4.70 1.15 7.43
C ASN A 66 3.58 2.03 8.00
N PHE A 67 3.30 1.86 9.28
CA PHE A 67 2.31 2.63 10.03
C PHE A 67 3.05 3.56 10.98
N PHE A 68 2.62 4.81 11.06
CA PHE A 68 3.23 5.82 11.91
C PHE A 68 2.20 6.86 12.32
N GLY A 69 2.45 7.53 13.45
CA GLY A 69 1.53 8.55 13.96
C GLY A 69 0.43 7.95 14.84
N SER A 70 0.25 8.59 16.00
CA SER A 70 -0.70 8.37 17.11
C SER A 70 0.10 8.24 18.42
N ASN A 71 0.10 9.28 19.25
CA ASN A 71 1.03 9.43 20.37
C ASN A 71 0.57 8.88 21.73
N ASP A 72 -0.68 8.44 21.90
CA ASP A 72 -1.17 8.13 23.25
C ASP A 72 -1.78 6.73 23.44
N LEU A 73 -2.17 6.00 22.38
CA LEU A 73 -2.85 4.69 22.51
C LEU A 73 -2.58 3.70 21.36
N SER A 74 -1.57 3.93 20.52
CA SER A 74 -1.35 3.11 19.32
C SER A 74 -0.65 1.79 19.60
N THR A 75 -1.32 0.67 19.32
CA THR A 75 -0.70 -0.68 19.27
C THR A 75 -0.32 -1.08 17.84
N ILE A 76 -0.46 -0.16 16.89
CA ILE A 76 -0.28 -0.38 15.45
C ILE A 76 1.02 0.28 14.94
N GLU A 77 1.63 1.19 15.70
CA GLU A 77 2.86 1.88 15.30
C GLU A 77 4.00 0.90 14.95
N ASP A 78 4.11 -0.22 15.67
CA ASP A 78 5.12 -1.27 15.42
C ASP A 78 4.64 -2.42 14.49
N ARG A 79 3.54 -2.25 13.74
CA ARG A 79 2.98 -3.29 12.85
C ARG A 79 3.36 -3.10 11.38
N ASP A 80 4.62 -2.80 11.10
CA ASP A 80 5.11 -2.82 9.73
C ASP A 80 5.21 -4.26 9.20
N PHE A 81 4.94 -4.45 7.91
CA PHE A 81 5.02 -5.77 7.31
C PHE A 81 5.38 -5.70 5.83
N ILE A 82 6.00 -6.77 5.35
CA ILE A 82 6.24 -7.03 3.93
C ILE A 82 5.22 -8.08 3.46
N SER A 83 4.63 -7.83 2.30
CA SER A 83 3.74 -8.74 1.61
C SER A 83 4.32 -9.10 0.25
N LEU A 84 4.34 -10.39 -0.06
CA LEU A 84 4.70 -10.91 -1.37
C LEU A 84 3.55 -11.74 -1.89
N VAL A 85 3.08 -11.40 -3.09
CA VAL A 85 1.91 -12.03 -3.72
C VAL A 85 2.31 -12.50 -5.11
N PHE A 86 2.01 -13.76 -5.39
CA PHE A 86 2.14 -14.37 -6.71
C PHE A 86 0.76 -14.78 -7.22
N LYS A 87 0.45 -14.47 -8.48
CA LYS A 87 -0.81 -14.83 -9.14
C LYS A 87 -0.51 -15.46 -10.50
N ALA A 88 -1.19 -16.55 -10.80
CA ALA A 88 -1.15 -17.21 -12.10
C ALA A 88 -2.59 -17.39 -12.61
N SER A 89 -2.82 -17.05 -13.87
CA SER A 89 -4.10 -17.19 -14.56
C SER A 89 -3.92 -18.17 -15.73
N PHE A 90 -4.78 -19.19 -15.79
CA PHE A 90 -4.77 -20.26 -16.79
C PHE A 90 -6.09 -20.30 -17.57
#